data_AF-A0A7Z0D5C4-F1
#
_entry.id   AF-A0A7Z0D5C4-F1
#
_cell.length_a   1.000
_cell.length_b   1.000
_cell.length_c   1.000
_cell.angle_alpha   90.00
_cell.angle_beta   90.00
_cell.angle_gamma   90.00
#
_symmetry.space_group_name_H-M   'P 1'
#
loop_
_entity.id
_entity.type
_entity.pdbx_description
1 polymer ?
#
loop_
_entity_poly.entity_id
_entity_poly.type
_entity_poly.pdbx_seq_one_letter_code
_entity_poly.pdbx_strand_id
1 'polypeptide(L)'
;MTATSGTPDGWKTRPMRTAAAYALVLLSPALAWSAWVSWDGGYASNAMSVLWFVTVALGCLISGILAPRSKRHYFTLVAIATVSTIVTLYLWWSSEDETGLFMVGIIIVAPLVLVASGVVLLIGRLLARFTRGPTSGGGDGQ
;
A
#
# COMPACT_ATOMS: atom_id res chain seq x y z
N MET A 1 -11.93 47.21 -11.18
CA MET A 1 -10.64 46.52 -10.91
C MET A 1 -10.92 45.42 -9.89
N THR A 2 -11.14 44.20 -10.36
CA THR A 2 -11.52 43.05 -9.52
C THR A 2 -10.38 42.05 -9.58
N ALA A 3 -9.60 41.97 -8.51
CA ALA A 3 -8.50 41.02 -8.38
C ALA A 3 -9.07 39.63 -8.09
N THR A 4 -8.88 38.70 -9.03
CA THR A 4 -9.08 37.27 -8.84
C THR A 4 -7.97 36.74 -7.93
N SER A 5 -8.29 36.52 -6.66
CA SER A 5 -7.42 35.79 -5.73
C SER A 5 -7.46 34.30 -6.09
N GLY A 6 -6.60 33.89 -7.03
CA GLY A 6 -6.35 32.49 -7.30
C GLY A 6 -5.56 31.88 -6.14
N THR A 7 -6.22 31.12 -5.27
CA THR A 7 -5.57 30.36 -4.21
C THR A 7 -4.61 29.31 -4.80
N PRO A 8 -3.30 29.34 -4.46
CA PRO A 8 -2.30 28.44 -5.00
C PRO A 8 -2.27 27.10 -4.23
N ASP A 9 -3.40 26.40 -4.10
CA ASP A 9 -3.48 25.16 -3.32
C ASP A 9 -3.06 23.91 -4.13
N GLY A 10 -2.94 24.06 -5.46
CA GLY A 10 -2.63 22.96 -6.37
C GLY A 10 -1.20 22.41 -6.29
N TRP A 11 -0.22 23.20 -5.83
CA TRP A 11 1.19 22.78 -5.85
C TRP A 11 1.58 21.90 -4.65
N LYS A 12 0.97 22.11 -3.47
CA LYS A 12 1.26 21.33 -2.25
C LYS A 12 0.58 19.95 -2.23
N THR A 13 -0.54 19.79 -2.93
CA THR A 13 -1.35 18.56 -2.85
C THR A 13 -0.73 17.36 -3.56
N ARG A 14 0.06 17.56 -4.62
CA ARG A 14 0.75 16.49 -5.36
C ARG A 14 1.87 15.79 -4.58
N PRO A 15 2.82 16.51 -3.95
CA PRO A 15 3.86 15.86 -3.14
C PRO A 15 3.27 15.20 -1.89
N MET A 16 2.26 15.81 -1.26
CA MET A 16 1.62 15.27 -0.05
C MET A 16 0.90 13.94 -0.31
N ARG A 17 0.20 13.78 -1.44
CA ARG A 17 -0.41 12.50 -1.84
C ARG A 17 0.62 11.41 -2.10
N THR A 18 1.77 11.79 -2.65
CA THR A 18 2.87 10.86 -2.94
C THR A 18 3.51 10.39 -1.64
N ALA A 19 3.79 11.31 -0.70
CA ALA A 19 4.30 10.98 0.63
C ALA A 19 3.31 10.08 1.40
N ALA A 20 2.02 10.39 1.36
CA ALA A 20 0.98 9.57 1.96
C ALA A 20 0.94 8.15 1.38
N ALA A 21 1.08 8.01 0.05
CA ALA A 21 1.14 6.70 -0.61
C ALA A 21 2.33 5.86 -0.12
N TYR A 22 3.50 6.47 0.05
CA TYR A 22 4.68 5.81 0.61
C TYR A 22 4.50 5.45 2.08
N ALA A 23 4.00 6.39 2.90
CA ALA A 23 3.77 6.18 4.32
C ALA A 23 2.76 5.04 4.57
N LEU A 24 1.68 4.99 3.79
CA LEU A 24 0.67 3.93 3.89
C LEU A 24 1.26 2.55 3.67
N VAL A 25 2.09 2.38 2.63
CA VAL A 25 2.70 1.08 2.30
C VAL A 25 3.79 0.70 3.30
N LEU A 26 4.53 1.68 3.80
CA LEU A 26 5.59 1.44 4.77
C LEU A 26 5.02 1.04 6.13
N LEU A 27 3.97 1.72 6.58
CA LEU A 27 3.44 1.56 7.93
C LEU A 27 2.32 0.51 8.02
N SER A 28 1.65 0.17 6.91
CA SER A 28 0.51 -0.76 6.97
C SER A 28 0.85 -2.12 7.60
N PRO A 29 2.00 -2.78 7.34
CA PRO A 29 2.27 -4.09 7.94
C PRO A 29 2.48 -4.00 9.46
N ALA A 30 3.20 -2.99 9.94
CA ALA A 30 3.45 -2.77 11.36
C ALA A 30 2.17 -2.37 12.12
N LEU A 31 1.34 -1.51 11.51
CA LEU A 31 0.04 -1.12 12.08
C LEU A 31 -0.93 -2.30 12.11
N ALA A 32 -1.00 -3.09 11.04
CA ALA A 32 -1.81 -4.29 10.99
C ALA A 32 -1.36 -5.31 12.05
N TRP A 33 -0.04 -5.45 12.24
CA TRP A 33 0.50 -6.35 13.26
C TRP A 33 0.10 -5.89 14.66
N SER A 34 0.24 -4.59 14.92
CA SER A 34 -0.17 -4.00 16.20
C SER A 34 -1.68 -4.15 16.45
N ALA A 35 -2.51 -3.95 15.43
CA ALA A 35 -3.97 -3.98 15.55
C ALA A 35 -4.54 -5.39 15.75
N TRP A 36 -3.99 -6.41 15.08
CA TRP A 36 -4.61 -7.73 15.00
C TRP A 36 -3.83 -8.84 15.71
N VAL A 37 -2.51 -8.68 15.85
CA VAL A 37 -1.61 -9.78 16.25
C VAL A 37 -1.01 -9.52 17.63
N SER A 38 -0.63 -8.28 17.93
CA SER A 38 0.12 -7.97 19.17
C SER A 38 -0.67 -8.15 20.49
N TRP A 39 -2.00 -8.25 20.42
CA TRP A 39 -2.87 -8.41 21.59
C TRP A 39 -3.24 -9.86 21.88
N ASP A 40 -2.97 -10.80 20.97
CA ASP A 40 -3.35 -12.20 21.16
C ASP A 40 -2.20 -12.93 21.88
N GLY A 41 -2.47 -13.41 23.10
CA GLY A 41 -1.50 -14.00 24.02
C GLY A 41 -0.99 -15.39 23.61
N GLY A 42 -0.45 -15.53 22.40
CA GLY A 42 0.28 -16.72 21.94
C GLY A 42 -0.46 -17.62 20.96
N TYR A 43 -1.70 -17.30 20.56
CA TYR A 43 -2.42 -18.02 19.50
C TYR A 43 -3.11 -17.03 18.58
N ALA A 44 -2.36 -16.43 17.66
CA ALA A 44 -3.01 -15.75 16.54
C ALA A 44 -3.91 -16.76 15.83
N SER A 45 -5.22 -16.69 16.10
CA SER A 45 -6.18 -17.55 15.41
C SER A 45 -6.04 -17.33 13.90
N ASN A 46 -6.31 -18.34 13.07
CA ASN A 46 -6.22 -18.23 11.60
C ASN A 46 -6.94 -16.97 11.05
N ALA A 47 -7.98 -16.50 11.74
CA ALA A 47 -8.69 -15.28 11.41
C ALA A 47 -7.86 -13.99 11.55
N MET A 48 -7.05 -13.84 12.60
CA MET A 48 -6.22 -12.64 12.82
C MET A 48 -5.12 -12.52 11.78
N SER A 49 -4.51 -13.65 11.39
CA SER A 49 -3.53 -13.69 10.30
C SER A 49 -4.15 -13.25 8.98
N VAL A 50 -5.38 -13.68 8.67
CA VAL A 50 -6.09 -13.24 7.47
C VAL A 50 -6.38 -11.73 7.52
N LEU A 51 -6.84 -11.21 8.65
CA LEU A 51 -7.10 -9.77 8.82
C LEU A 51 -5.83 -8.92 8.65
N TRP A 52 -4.68 -9.43 9.09
CA TRP A 52 -3.39 -8.80 8.85
C TRP A 52 -3.10 -8.64 7.35
N PHE A 53 -3.18 -9.73 6.58
CA PHE A 53 -2.95 -9.69 5.13
C PHE A 53 -3.96 -8.79 4.40
N VAL A 54 -5.23 -8.82 4.80
CA VAL A 54 -6.27 -7.94 4.23
C VAL A 54 -5.95 -6.47 4.47
N THR A 55 -5.50 -6.10 5.67
CA THR A 55 -5.15 -4.72 6.02
C THR A 55 -3.93 -4.24 5.21
N VAL A 56 -2.91 -5.08 5.07
CA VAL A 56 -1.73 -4.80 4.24
C VAL A 56 -2.13 -4.59 2.77
N ALA A 57 -2.99 -5.45 2.24
CA ALA A 57 -3.50 -5.34 0.88
C ALA A 57 -4.31 -4.04 0.68
N LEU A 58 -5.16 -3.67 1.63
CA LEU A 58 -5.88 -2.39 1.58
C LEU A 58 -4.93 -1.19 1.58
N GLY A 59 -3.87 -1.21 2.39
CA GLY A 59 -2.83 -0.18 2.36
C GLY A 59 -2.15 -0.04 0.99
N CYS A 60 -1.81 -1.17 0.37
CA CYS A 60 -1.29 -1.22 -1.00
C CYS A 60 -2.29 -0.69 -2.02
N LEU A 61 -3.56 -1.06 -1.91
CA LEU A 61 -4.63 -0.64 -2.81
C LEU A 61 -4.81 0.88 -2.77
N ILE A 62 -4.96 1.45 -1.57
CA ILE A 62 -5.13 2.90 -1.35
C ILE A 62 -3.90 3.67 -1.83
N SER A 63 -2.70 3.14 -1.57
CA SER A 63 -1.47 3.72 -2.10
C SER A 63 -1.44 3.72 -3.62
N GLY A 64 -1.90 2.64 -4.27
CA GLY A 64 -2.04 2.57 -5.72
C GLY A 64 -2.99 3.65 -6.27
N ILE A 65 -4.06 3.96 -5.54
CA ILE A 65 -5.02 5.02 -5.91
C ILE A 65 -4.37 6.42 -5.82
N LEU A 66 -3.57 6.64 -4.77
CA LEU A 66 -2.92 7.93 -4.47
C LEU A 66 -1.68 8.20 -5.32
N ALA A 67 -0.97 7.15 -5.73
CA ALA A 67 0.36 7.25 -6.32
C ALA A 67 0.38 7.94 -7.70
N PRO A 68 1.47 8.66 -8.03
CA PRO A 68 1.70 9.21 -9.37
C PRO A 68 1.68 8.14 -10.47
N ARG A 69 1.32 8.52 -11.70
CA ARG A 69 1.29 7.61 -12.87
C ARG A 69 2.67 7.21 -13.42
N SER A 70 3.76 7.65 -12.79
CA SER A 70 5.12 7.29 -13.17
C SER A 70 5.42 5.80 -12.93
N LYS A 71 6.12 5.14 -13.87
CA LYS A 71 6.59 3.76 -13.71
C LYS A 71 7.59 3.62 -12.55
N ARG A 72 8.47 4.61 -12.36
CA ARG A 72 9.48 4.62 -11.29
C ARG A 72 8.85 4.56 -9.90
N HIS A 73 7.79 5.35 -9.68
CA HIS A 73 7.08 5.38 -8.39
C HIS A 73 6.38 4.06 -8.10
N TYR A 74 5.81 3.41 -9.13
CA TYR A 74 5.20 2.11 -8.98
C TYR A 74 6.19 1.03 -8.54
N PHE A 75 7.32 0.90 -9.22
CA PHE A 75 8.35 -0.08 -8.80
C PHE A 75 8.90 0.23 -7.41
N THR A 76 9.03 1.52 -7.07
CA THR A 76 9.47 1.92 -5.72
C THR A 76 8.45 1.53 -4.66
N LEU A 77 7.15 1.73 -4.92
CA LEU A 77 6.08 1.34 -3.99
C LEU A 77 5.99 -0.18 -3.85
N VAL A 78 6.14 -0.94 -4.94
CA VAL A 78 6.18 -2.41 -4.88
C VAL A 78 7.36 -2.89 -4.04
N ALA A 79 8.55 -2.31 -4.24
CA ALA A 79 9.73 -2.65 -3.45
C ALA A 79 9.53 -2.34 -1.96
N ILE A 80 9.01 -1.15 -1.63
CA ILE A 80 8.75 -0.77 -0.24
C ILE A 80 7.70 -1.67 0.40
N ALA A 81 6.59 -1.97 -0.30
CA ALA A 81 5.55 -2.89 0.19
C ALA A 81 6.13 -4.26 0.51
N THR A 82 6.98 -4.76 -0.39
CA THR A 82 7.58 -6.08 -0.26
C THR A 82 8.54 -6.12 0.91
N VAL A 83 9.45 -5.15 0.99
CA VAL A 83 10.44 -5.09 2.07
C VAL A 83 9.78 -4.86 3.42
N SER A 84 8.83 -3.93 3.54
CA SER A 84 8.14 -3.66 4.81
C SER A 84 7.37 -4.88 5.32
N THR A 85 6.69 -5.59 4.41
CA THR A 85 5.95 -6.82 4.73
C THR A 85 6.91 -7.94 5.15
N ILE A 86 8.00 -8.17 4.41
CA ILE A 86 9.00 -9.19 4.74
C ILE A 86 9.68 -8.89 6.07
N VAL A 87 10.06 -7.64 6.33
CA VAL A 87 10.69 -7.26 7.61
C VAL A 87 9.71 -7.49 8.77
N THR A 88 8.44 -7.17 8.59
CA THR A 88 7.44 -7.40 9.64
C THR A 88 7.22 -8.90 9.90
N LEU A 89 7.12 -9.71 8.83
CA LEU A 89 7.03 -11.17 8.96
C LEU A 89 8.28 -11.77 9.59
N TYR A 90 9.47 -11.25 9.26
CA TYR A 90 10.72 -11.67 9.87
C TYR A 90 10.71 -11.42 11.38
N LEU A 91 10.36 -10.20 11.80
CA LEU A 91 10.30 -9.85 13.23
C LEU A 91 9.24 -10.68 13.97
N TRP A 92 8.10 -10.92 13.33
CA TRP A 92 7.05 -11.75 13.90
C TRP A 92 7.50 -13.21 14.03
N TRP A 93 7.89 -13.87 12.94
CA TRP A 93 8.20 -15.31 12.97
C TRP A 93 9.50 -15.63 13.71
N SER A 94 10.51 -14.75 13.67
CA SER A 94 11.73 -14.94 14.46
C SER A 94 11.50 -14.89 15.97
N SER A 95 10.41 -14.27 16.42
CA SER A 95 10.02 -14.27 17.83
C SER A 95 9.28 -15.54 18.27
N GLU A 96 8.73 -16.30 17.33
CA GLU A 96 7.93 -17.51 17.59
C GLU A 96 8.72 -18.81 17.36
N ASP A 97 9.77 -18.79 16.54
CA ASP A 97 10.52 -19.98 16.13
C ASP A 97 12.03 -19.87 16.39
N GLU A 98 12.52 -20.64 17.36
CA GLU A 98 13.95 -20.72 17.72
C GLU A 98 14.78 -21.57 16.75
N THR A 99 14.15 -22.40 15.91
CA THR A 99 14.85 -23.41 15.08
C THR A 99 15.41 -22.84 13.78
N GLY A 100 15.05 -21.60 13.42
CA GLY A 100 15.45 -20.95 12.17
C GLY A 100 14.68 -21.41 10.93
N LEU A 101 13.71 -22.33 11.08
CA LEU A 101 12.82 -22.78 10.01
C LEU A 101 12.02 -21.62 9.40
N PHE A 102 11.74 -20.58 10.19
CA PHE A 102 11.10 -19.36 9.72
C PHE A 102 11.80 -18.73 8.49
N MET A 103 13.14 -18.85 8.37
CA MET A 103 13.88 -18.32 7.21
C MET A 103 13.47 -19.00 5.90
N VAL A 104 13.22 -20.31 5.92
CA VAL A 104 12.73 -21.05 4.75
C VAL A 104 11.35 -20.55 4.36
N GLY A 105 10.48 -20.33 5.34
CA GLY A 105 9.17 -19.73 5.12
C GLY A 105 9.27 -18.33 4.48
N ILE A 106 10.17 -17.47 4.97
CA ILE A 106 10.40 -16.13 4.39
C ILE A 106 10.88 -16.22 2.94
N ILE A 107 11.81 -17.14 2.63
CA ILE A 107 12.30 -17.34 1.26
C ILE A 107 11.17 -17.75 0.30
N ILE A 108 10.24 -18.59 0.77
CA ILE A 108 9.08 -19.04 -0.02
C ILE A 108 8.05 -17.90 -0.17
N VAL A 109 7.79 -17.14 0.90
CA VAL A 109 6.76 -16.10 0.94
C VAL A 109 7.19 -14.81 0.22
N ALA A 110 8.47 -14.44 0.26
CA ALA A 110 8.99 -13.22 -0.35
C ALA A 110 8.59 -13.02 -1.84
N PRO A 111 8.74 -14.00 -2.75
CA PRO A 111 8.31 -13.84 -4.14
C PRO A 111 6.78 -13.71 -4.26
N LEU A 112 6.01 -14.39 -3.41
CA LEU A 112 4.54 -14.27 -3.39
C LEU A 112 4.11 -12.87 -2.96
N VAL A 113 4.73 -12.32 -1.92
CA VAL A 113 4.50 -10.94 -1.45
C VAL A 113 4.83 -9.93 -2.55
N LEU A 114 5.94 -10.13 -3.28
CA LEU A 114 6.32 -9.26 -4.39
C LEU A 114 5.24 -9.22 -5.47
N VAL A 115 4.78 -10.38 -5.91
CA VAL A 115 3.74 -10.52 -6.93
C VAL A 115 2.42 -9.93 -6.44
N ALA A 116 1.99 -10.28 -5.22
CA ALA A 116 0.74 -9.79 -4.63
C ALA A 116 0.75 -8.27 -4.48
N SER A 117 1.84 -7.70 -3.96
CA SER A 117 2.00 -6.24 -3.80
C SER A 117 1.91 -5.53 -5.15
N GLY A 118 2.56 -6.07 -6.18
CA GLY A 118 2.46 -5.58 -7.55
C GLY A 118 1.03 -5.56 -8.08
N VAL A 119 0.33 -6.69 -7.98
CA VAL A 119 -1.05 -6.84 -8.46
C VAL A 119 -1.99 -5.87 -7.73
N VAL A 120 -1.92 -5.80 -6.40
CA VAL A 120 -2.81 -4.95 -5.59
C VAL A 120 -2.57 -3.46 -5.86
N LEU A 121 -1.31 -3.02 -5.93
CA LEU A 121 -0.97 -1.64 -6.31
C LEU A 121 -1.47 -1.32 -7.73
N LEU A 122 -1.37 -2.27 -8.67
CA LEU A 122 -1.86 -2.10 -10.03
C LEU A 122 -3.39 -1.94 -10.06
N ILE A 123 -4.12 -2.77 -9.33
CA ILE A 123 -5.58 -2.66 -9.19
C ILE A 123 -5.95 -1.28 -8.67
N GLY A 124 -5.30 -0.79 -7.60
CA GLY A 124 -5.54 0.55 -7.06
C GLY A 124 -5.32 1.66 -8.11
N ARG A 125 -4.26 1.54 -8.91
CA ARG A 125 -3.99 2.49 -10.00
C ARG A 125 -5.05 2.46 -11.08
N LEU A 126 -5.56 1.27 -11.44
CA LEU A 126 -6.62 1.10 -12.43
C LEU A 126 -7.94 1.70 -11.94
N LEU A 127 -8.31 1.47 -10.68
CA LEU A 127 -9.49 2.07 -10.04
C LEU A 127 -9.43 3.61 -10.07
N ALA A 128 -8.25 4.19 -9.83
CA ALA A 128 -8.03 5.64 -9.96
C ALA A 128 -8.13 6.16 -11.41
N ARG A 129 -8.08 5.29 -12.44
CA ARG A 129 -8.36 5.68 -13.83
C ARG A 129 -9.86 5.70 -14.10
N PHE A 130 -10.59 4.67 -13.67
CA PHE A 130 -12.04 4.57 -13.89
C PHE A 130 -12.81 5.68 -13.18
N THR A 131 -12.44 6.00 -11.93
CA THR A 131 -13.08 7.05 -11.14
C THR A 131 -12.88 8.47 -11.67
N ARG A 132 -11.96 8.69 -12.62
CA ARG A 132 -11.67 10.03 -13.16
C ARG A 132 -12.42 10.36 -14.45
N GLY A 133 -13.13 9.41 -15.07
CA GLY A 133 -14.02 9.61 -16.22
C GLY A 133 -13.37 10.20 -17.49
N PRO A 134 -13.85 9.86 -18.71
CA PRO A 134 -13.58 10.70 -19.87
C PRO A 134 -14.26 12.05 -19.60
N THR A 135 -13.50 13.15 -19.62
CA THR A 135 -14.08 14.47 -19.82
C THR A 135 -14.93 14.38 -21.08
N SER A 136 -16.26 14.49 -20.94
CA SER A 136 -17.16 14.62 -22.07
C SER A 136 -16.81 15.93 -22.79
N GLY A 137 -15.87 15.84 -23.73
CA GLY A 137 -15.81 16.75 -24.85
C GLY A 137 -17.07 16.48 -25.68
N GLY A 138 -17.97 17.45 -25.70
CA GLY A 138 -19.27 17.32 -26.36
C GLY A 138 -20.17 18.49 -25.98
N GLY A 139 -19.58 19.68 -25.92
CA GLY A 139 -20.25 20.95 -25.70
C GLY A 139 -19.79 21.97 -26.74
N ASP A 140 -19.61 21.51 -27.98
CA ASP A 140 -19.66 22.36 -29.17
C ASP A 140 -21.03 22.00 -29.78
N GLY A 141 -22.08 22.83 -29.74
CA GLY A 141 -22.05 24.27 -29.90
C GLY A 141 -22.12 24.64 -31.38
N GLN A 142 -23.09 24.12 -32.14
CA GLN A 142 -23.92 24.81 -33.14
C GLN A 142 -24.79 23.83 -33.93
#